data_AF-A0A521IAF9-F1
#
_entry.id   AF-A0A521IAF9-F1
#
_cell.length_a   1.000
_cell.length_b   1.000
_cell.length_c   1.000
_cell.angle_alpha   90.00
_cell.angle_beta   90.00
_cell.angle_gamma   90.00
#
_symmetry.space_group_name_H-M   'P 1'
#
loop_
_entity.id
_entity.type
_entity.pdbx_description
1 polymer ?
#
loop_
_entity_poly.entity_id
_entity_poly.type
_entity_poly.pdbx_seq_one_letter_code
_entity_poly.pdbx_strand_id
1 'polypeptide(L)'
;NLSLSTSKQEYYGLFHEIADEAYFKNILLISAVNNIPAPSYPSLYSSVISVAAHEGRDPLTYYYNPDPPVEFGAPGIDVEVAWANSSMVTTTGNSFAAPHIAGIATLIRGKHPELTPFQIKTVLYACASNVIGEKG
;
A
#
# COMPACT_ATOMS: atom_id res chain seq x y z
N ASN A 1 7.85 -3.19 0.84
CA ASN A 1 7.30 -2.27 -0.16
C ASN A 1 7.53 -2.86 -1.54
N LEU A 2 6.48 -3.02 -2.35
CA LEU A 2 6.49 -3.52 -3.71
C LEU A 2 5.82 -2.48 -4.62
N SER A 3 6.58 -1.49 -5.10
CA SER A 3 6.08 -0.50 -6.08
C SER A 3 6.08 -1.07 -7.52
N LEU A 4 5.66 -2.33 -7.67
CA LEU A 4 5.65 -3.11 -8.90
C LEU A 4 4.39 -3.97 -8.93
N SER A 5 3.81 -4.18 -10.12
CA SER A 5 2.82 -5.24 -10.31
C SER A 5 2.89 -5.82 -11.73
N THR A 6 2.30 -7.00 -11.92
CA THR A 6 2.14 -7.65 -13.23
C THR A 6 0.69 -8.08 -13.45
N SER A 7 0.25 -8.06 -14.71
CA SER A 7 -1.06 -8.59 -15.14
C SER A 7 -0.98 -10.00 -15.71
N LYS A 8 0.22 -10.57 -15.83
CA LYS A 8 0.43 -11.89 -16.41
C LYS A 8 -0.10 -12.98 -15.47
N GLN A 9 -1.13 -13.70 -15.90
CA GLN A 9 -1.78 -14.74 -15.11
C GLN A 9 -0.87 -15.91 -14.76
N GLU A 10 0.14 -16.20 -15.57
CA GLU A 10 1.11 -17.27 -15.30
C GLU A 10 1.83 -17.12 -13.94
N TYR A 11 1.97 -15.88 -13.45
CA TYR A 11 2.60 -15.60 -12.16
C TYR A 11 1.63 -15.60 -10.97
N TYR A 12 0.33 -15.83 -11.20
CA TYR A 12 -0.67 -15.84 -10.14
C TYR A 12 -0.28 -16.80 -9.01
N GLY A 13 -0.16 -18.09 -9.34
CA GLY A 13 0.11 -19.13 -8.35
C GLY A 13 1.45 -18.93 -7.63
N LEU A 14 2.51 -18.66 -8.38
CA LEU A 14 3.86 -18.46 -7.83
C LEU A 14 3.89 -17.26 -6.86
N PHE A 15 3.34 -16.12 -7.25
CA PHE A 15 3.35 -14.95 -6.38
C PHE A 15 2.43 -15.11 -5.18
N HIS A 16 1.33 -15.85 -5.31
CA HIS A 16 0.42 -16.13 -4.20
C HIS A 16 1.12 -16.98 -3.14
N GLU A 17 1.83 -18.03 -3.54
CA GLU A 17 2.59 -18.89 -2.63
C GLU A 17 3.65 -18.10 -1.86
N ILE A 18 4.45 -17.28 -2.56
CA ILE A 18 5.49 -16.46 -1.92
C ILE A 18 4.87 -15.39 -1.00
N ALA A 19 3.75 -14.79 -1.39
CA ALA A 19 3.08 -13.78 -0.58
C ALA A 19 2.50 -14.38 0.72
N ASP A 20 1.91 -15.57 0.63
CA ASP A 20 1.39 -16.29 1.78
C ASP A 20 2.51 -16.75 2.71
N GLU A 21 3.61 -17.28 2.17
CA GLU A 21 4.78 -17.64 2.97
C GLU A 21 5.30 -16.43 3.77
N ALA A 22 5.44 -15.27 3.11
CA ALA A 22 5.84 -14.04 3.76
C ALA A 22 4.85 -13.63 4.88
N TYR A 23 3.55 -13.70 4.59
CA TYR A 23 2.49 -13.38 5.54
C TYR A 23 2.56 -14.27 6.79
N PHE A 24 2.70 -15.59 6.62
CA PHE A 24 2.84 -16.53 7.74
C PHE A 24 4.17 -16.38 8.50
N LYS A 25 5.21 -15.84 7.86
CA LYS A 25 6.47 -15.44 8.50
C LYS A 25 6.43 -14.06 9.15
N ASN A 26 5.25 -13.46 9.30
CA ASN A 26 5.06 -12.14 9.90
C ASN A 26 5.71 -10.98 9.10
N ILE A 27 5.95 -11.20 7.80
CA ILE A 27 6.49 -10.19 6.89
C ILE A 27 5.33 -9.42 6.27
N LEU A 28 5.42 -8.09 6.34
CA LEU A 28 4.40 -7.21 5.82
C LEU A 28 4.69 -6.89 4.36
N LEU A 29 3.82 -7.33 3.46
CA LEU A 29 3.86 -6.99 2.05
C LEU A 29 2.86 -5.87 1.77
N ILE A 30 3.35 -4.80 1.16
CA ILE A 30 2.57 -3.63 0.75
C ILE A 30 2.89 -3.40 -0.71
N SER A 31 1.88 -3.40 -1.57
CA SER A 31 2.03 -3.32 -3.02
C SER A 31 1.18 -2.21 -3.62
N ALA A 32 1.75 -1.51 -4.58
CA ALA A 32 0.99 -0.64 -5.47
C ALA A 32 0.09 -1.49 -6.38
N VAL A 33 -1.10 -0.99 -6.67
CA VAL A 33 -1.96 -1.55 -7.72
C VAL A 33 -1.50 -1.10 -9.11
N ASN A 34 -1.95 -1.78 -10.15
CA ASN A 34 -1.58 -1.42 -11.53
C ASN A 34 -2.21 -0.07 -11.92
N ASN A 35 -1.53 0.71 -12.77
CA ASN A 35 -2.03 2.00 -13.27
C ASN A 35 -3.08 1.83 -14.38
N ILE A 36 -3.38 0.59 -14.77
CA ILE A 36 -4.40 0.23 -15.75
C ILE A 36 -5.41 -0.73 -15.13
N PRO A 37 -6.69 -0.70 -15.56
CA PRO A 37 -7.73 -1.62 -15.07
C PRO A 37 -7.52 -3.04 -15.62
N ALA A 38 -6.57 -3.75 -15.03
CA ALA A 38 -6.22 -5.15 -15.29
C ALA A 38 -5.90 -5.84 -13.96
N PRO A 39 -5.92 -7.19 -13.89
CA PRO A 39 -5.42 -7.90 -12.73
C PRO A 39 -4.02 -7.43 -12.34
N SER A 40 -3.77 -7.30 -11.03
CA SER A 40 -2.53 -6.76 -10.49
C SER A 40 -1.97 -7.69 -9.42
N TYR A 41 -0.99 -8.50 -9.81
CA TYR A 41 -0.30 -9.38 -8.87
C TYR A 41 0.99 -8.71 -8.38
N PRO A 42 1.27 -8.73 -7.05
CA PRO A 42 0.54 -9.47 -6.00
C PRO A 42 -0.53 -8.66 -5.26
N SER A 43 -0.85 -7.43 -5.69
CA SER A 43 -1.76 -6.52 -4.96
C SER A 43 -3.19 -7.07 -4.77
N LEU A 44 -3.63 -8.03 -5.59
CA LEU A 44 -4.94 -8.69 -5.43
C LEU A 44 -5.01 -9.72 -4.29
N TYR A 45 -3.89 -10.09 -3.66
CA TYR A 45 -3.88 -11.15 -2.65
C TYR A 45 -4.23 -10.62 -1.27
N SER A 46 -5.06 -11.37 -0.53
CA SER A 46 -5.44 -11.01 0.84
C SER A 46 -4.26 -10.94 1.82
N SER A 47 -3.16 -11.66 1.52
CA SER A 47 -1.89 -11.62 2.25
C SER A 47 -1.07 -10.33 2.00
N VAL A 48 -1.48 -9.50 1.05
CA VAL A 48 -0.81 -8.25 0.66
C VAL A 48 -1.69 -7.04 1.00
N ILE A 49 -1.09 -5.95 1.46
CA ILE A 49 -1.75 -4.66 1.60
C ILE A 49 -1.71 -3.94 0.25
N SER A 50 -2.87 -3.68 -0.35
CA SER A 50 -2.96 -3.05 -1.66
C SER A 50 -3.22 -1.55 -1.57
N VAL A 51 -2.47 -0.78 -2.36
CA VAL A 51 -2.49 0.69 -2.29
C VAL A 51 -2.64 1.31 -3.68
N ALA A 52 -3.58 2.24 -3.80
CA ALA A 52 -3.74 3.12 -4.97
C ALA A 52 -3.35 4.56 -4.65
N ALA A 53 -3.00 5.30 -5.70
CA ALA A 53 -2.76 6.72 -5.65
C ALA A 53 -4.06 7.47 -5.36
N HIS A 54 -3.95 8.42 -4.46
CA HIS A 54 -4.98 9.39 -4.10
C HIS A 54 -4.34 10.78 -4.07
N GLU A 55 -5.16 11.82 -4.21
CA GLU A 55 -4.73 13.20 -4.02
C GLU A 55 -4.40 13.46 -2.54
N GLY A 56 -3.42 14.31 -2.28
CA GLY A 56 -3.06 14.70 -0.92
C GLY A 56 -1.61 15.12 -0.80
N ARG A 57 -1.32 16.02 0.15
CA ARG A 57 0.04 16.50 0.43
C ARG A 57 0.58 16.02 1.78
N ASP A 58 -0.30 15.63 2.70
CA ASP A 58 0.12 15.09 3.98
C ASP A 58 0.50 13.60 3.81
N PRO A 59 1.78 13.23 4.02
CA PRO A 59 2.24 11.85 3.86
C PRO A 59 1.65 10.88 4.88
N LEU A 60 1.02 11.37 5.95
CA LEU A 60 0.37 10.54 6.98
C LEU A 60 -1.13 10.36 6.75
N THR A 61 -1.72 11.12 5.83
CA THR A 61 -3.14 11.01 5.49
C THR A 61 -3.34 9.90 4.45
N TYR A 62 -4.25 8.98 4.74
CA TYR A 62 -4.67 7.91 3.83
C TYR A 62 -6.13 7.53 4.08
N TYR A 63 -6.68 6.78 3.13
CA TYR A 63 -8.10 6.42 3.07
C TYR A 63 -8.25 4.92 2.93
N TYR A 64 -9.32 4.38 3.48
CA TYR A 64 -9.73 2.99 3.31
C TYR A 64 -10.78 2.88 2.20
N ASN A 65 -10.66 1.87 1.35
CA ASN A 65 -11.65 1.56 0.32
C ASN A 65 -12.56 0.40 0.79
N PRO A 66 -13.88 0.63 0.94
CA PRO A 66 -14.81 -0.42 1.35
C PRO A 66 -15.10 -1.48 0.27
N ASP A 67 -14.76 -1.20 -1.00
CA ASP A 67 -15.03 -2.05 -2.15
C ASP A 67 -13.73 -2.65 -2.72
N PRO A 68 -13.20 -3.77 -2.15
CA PRO A 68 -11.96 -4.41 -2.60
C PRO A 68 -11.99 -4.78 -4.10
N PRO A 69 -10.84 -4.82 -4.79
CA PRO A 69 -9.59 -5.40 -4.26
C PRO A 69 -8.49 -4.41 -3.84
N VAL A 70 -8.67 -3.10 -4.06
CA VAL A 70 -7.76 -2.09 -3.51
C VAL A 70 -8.18 -1.80 -2.07
N GLU A 71 -7.27 -1.88 -1.10
CA GLU A 71 -7.61 -1.68 0.32
C GLU A 71 -7.43 -0.22 0.76
N PHE A 72 -6.37 0.46 0.32
CA PHE A 72 -6.05 1.82 0.77
C PHE A 72 -5.73 2.79 -0.36
N GLY A 73 -6.05 4.06 -0.15
CA GLY A 73 -5.63 5.19 -0.98
C GLY A 73 -4.64 6.07 -0.22
N ALA A 74 -3.50 6.42 -0.82
CA ALA A 74 -2.47 7.27 -0.22
C ALA A 74 -1.87 8.24 -1.25
N PRO A 75 -1.18 9.32 -0.83
CA PRO A 75 -0.60 10.30 -1.74
C PRO A 75 0.21 9.68 -2.86
N GLY A 76 -0.25 9.89 -4.10
CA GLY A 76 0.39 9.37 -5.30
C GLY A 76 0.06 10.17 -6.56
N ILE A 77 -0.68 11.28 -6.43
CA ILE A 77 -1.02 12.21 -7.50
C ILE A 77 -0.31 13.52 -7.23
N ASP A 78 0.41 14.03 -8.24
CA ASP A 78 1.20 15.26 -8.22
C ASP A 78 2.13 15.38 -7.00
N VAL A 79 2.82 14.28 -6.70
CA VAL A 79 3.74 14.17 -5.56
C VAL A 79 5.13 14.62 -5.99
N GLU A 80 5.75 15.47 -5.17
CA GLU A 80 7.15 15.87 -5.35
C GLU A 80 8.07 14.77 -4.79
N VAL A 81 8.93 14.21 -5.64
CA VAL A 81 9.84 13.11 -5.26
C VAL A 81 11.27 13.42 -5.65
N ALA A 82 12.20 12.93 -4.83
CA ALA A 82 13.61 12.96 -5.14
C ALA A 82 13.90 12.10 -6.38
N TRP A 83 14.76 12.62 -7.24
CA TRP A 83 15.11 12.01 -8.51
C TRP A 83 16.63 11.98 -8.72
N ALA A 84 17.06 11.40 -9.84
CA ALA A 84 18.47 11.32 -10.18
C ALA A 84 19.13 12.71 -10.18
N ASN A 85 20.42 12.75 -9.89
CA ASN A 85 21.24 13.97 -9.88
C ASN A 85 20.76 15.04 -8.88
N SER A 86 20.25 14.61 -7.71
CA SER A 86 19.77 15.50 -6.64
C SER A 86 18.67 16.47 -7.10
N SER A 87 17.88 16.07 -8.11
CA SER A 87 16.75 16.85 -8.59
C SER A 87 15.46 16.42 -7.90
N MET A 88 14.44 17.27 -7.97
CA MET A 88 13.07 16.97 -7.56
C MET A 88 12.18 16.97 -8.79
N VAL A 89 11.22 16.05 -8.87
CA VAL A 89 10.22 16.03 -9.93
C VAL A 89 8.83 15.88 -9.32
N THR A 90 7.83 16.51 -9.92
CA THR A 90 6.43 16.23 -9.64
C THR A 90 5.95 15.11 -10.57
N THR A 91 5.36 14.06 -10.01
CA THR A 91 4.94 12.88 -10.76
C THR A 91 3.72 12.21 -10.12
N THR A 92 3.06 11.36 -10.90
CA THR A 92 1.83 10.66 -10.53
C THR A 92 1.97 9.17 -10.79
N GLY A 93 1.56 8.34 -9.84
CA GLY A 93 1.52 6.90 -9.99
C GLY A 93 1.28 6.15 -8.68
N ASN A 94 0.63 4.99 -8.76
CA ASN A 94 0.39 4.11 -7.60
C ASN A 94 1.68 3.68 -6.90
N SER A 95 2.78 3.60 -7.64
CA SER A 95 4.13 3.31 -7.12
C SER A 95 4.58 4.27 -6.03
N PHE A 96 4.07 5.52 -6.02
CA PHE A 96 4.37 6.54 -5.01
C PHE A 96 3.42 6.47 -3.80
N ALA A 97 2.27 5.81 -3.93
CA ALA A 97 1.32 5.63 -2.83
C ALA A 97 1.74 4.52 -1.86
N ALA A 98 2.19 3.37 -2.39
CA ALA A 98 2.65 2.23 -1.59
C ALA A 98 3.70 2.56 -0.49
N PRO A 99 4.74 3.38 -0.75
CA PRO A 99 5.71 3.72 0.29
C PRO A 99 5.13 4.54 1.45
N HIS A 100 4.07 5.32 1.25
CA HIS A 100 3.39 6.04 2.34
C HIS A 100 2.80 5.07 3.36
N ILE A 101 2.02 4.09 2.90
CA ILE A 101 1.45 3.04 3.76
C ILE A 101 2.56 2.19 4.39
N ALA A 102 3.66 1.94 3.68
CA ALA A 102 4.81 1.24 4.25
C ALA A 102 5.49 2.01 5.38
N GLY A 103 5.63 3.32 5.26
CA GLY A 103 6.12 4.19 6.33
C GLY A 103 5.21 4.14 7.56
N ILE A 104 3.90 4.34 7.37
CA ILE A 104 2.91 4.32 8.46
C ILE A 104 2.86 2.95 9.16
N ALA A 105 2.82 1.86 8.40
CA ALA A 105 2.86 0.51 8.95
C ALA A 105 4.15 0.23 9.72
N THR A 106 5.28 0.81 9.30
CA THR A 106 6.56 0.73 10.03
C THR A 106 6.49 1.48 11.35
N LEU A 107 5.85 2.64 11.41
CA LEU A 107 5.63 3.36 12.68
C LEU A 107 4.77 2.56 13.66
N ILE A 108 3.67 1.97 13.16
CA ILE A 108 2.80 1.10 13.96
C ILE A 108 3.60 -0.08 14.52
N ARG A 109 4.33 -0.80 13.65
CA ARG A 109 5.11 -1.98 14.06
C ARG A 109 6.34 -1.62 14.89
N GLY A 110 6.91 -0.42 14.72
CA GLY A 110 7.99 0.07 15.57
C GLY A 110 7.54 0.30 17.01
N LYS A 111 6.28 0.70 17.21
CA LYS A 111 5.66 0.85 18.53
C LYS A 111 5.10 -0.46 19.08
N HIS A 112 4.61 -1.33 18.21
CA HIS A 112 4.01 -2.62 18.55
C HIS A 112 4.62 -3.76 17.70
N PRO A 113 5.84 -4.22 18.02
CA PRO A 113 6.58 -5.19 17.22
C PRO A 113 5.92 -6.57 17.11
N GLU A 114 5.05 -6.90 18.07
CA GLU A 114 4.30 -8.15 18.15
C GLU A 114 3.13 -8.23 17.17
N LEU A 115 2.71 -7.11 16.58
CA LEU A 115 1.54 -7.11 15.71
C LEU A 115 1.81 -7.89 14.43
N THR A 116 0.84 -8.75 14.13
CA THR A 116 0.77 -9.51 12.89
C THR A 116 0.34 -8.65 11.70
N PRO A 117 0.59 -9.07 10.45
CA PRO A 117 0.05 -8.41 9.27
C PRO A 117 -1.45 -8.11 9.34
N PHE A 118 -2.25 -9.06 9.83
CA PHE A 118 -3.68 -8.88 10.05
C PHE A 118 -3.99 -7.73 11.04
N GLN A 119 -3.28 -7.71 12.17
CA GLN A 119 -3.49 -6.67 13.17
C GLN A 119 -3.03 -5.30 12.67
N ILE A 120 -1.93 -5.24 11.91
CA ILE A 120 -1.48 -3.99 11.27
C ILE A 120 -2.51 -3.51 10.25
N LYS A 121 -3.06 -4.39 9.42
CA LYS A 121 -4.18 -4.06 8.51
C LYS A 121 -5.37 -3.48 9.27
N THR A 122 -5.71 -4.07 10.42
CA THR A 122 -6.81 -3.61 11.27
C THR A 122 -6.55 -2.22 11.85
N VAL A 123 -5.32 -1.96 12.32
CA VAL A 123 -4.92 -0.63 12.82
C VAL A 123 -4.94 0.40 11.69
N LEU A 124 -4.43 0.06 10.51
CA LEU A 124 -4.49 0.94 9.33
C LEU A 124 -5.94 1.29 8.99
N TYR A 125 -6.83 0.31 8.92
CA TYR A 125 -8.26 0.55 8.72
C TYR A 125 -8.83 1.51 9.78
N ALA A 126 -8.59 1.23 11.06
CA ALA A 126 -9.13 2.02 12.17
C ALA A 126 -8.60 3.47 12.22
N CYS A 127 -7.44 3.74 11.61
CA CYS A 127 -6.80 5.04 11.56
C CYS A 127 -6.99 5.77 10.22
N ALA A 128 -7.64 5.16 9.23
CA ALA A 128 -7.89 5.79 7.94
C ALA A 128 -8.83 6.99 8.09
N SER A 129 -8.57 8.07 7.34
CA SER A 129 -9.21 9.38 7.54
C SER A 129 -10.73 9.35 7.35
N ASN A 130 -11.21 8.57 6.39
CA ASN A 130 -12.63 8.35 6.14
C ASN A 130 -13.30 7.36 7.11
N VAL A 131 -12.54 6.71 7.99
CA VAL A 131 -13.05 5.77 9.01
C VAL A 131 -13.13 6.44 10.38
N ILE A 132 -12.13 7.24 10.76
CA ILE A 132 -12.14 7.98 12.03
C ILE A 132 -13.21 9.09 12.08
N GLY A 133 -13.79 9.44 10.92
CA GLY A 133 -14.60 10.63 10.70
C GLY A 133 -13.72 11.88 10.76
N GLU A 134 -14.05 12.95 10.03
CA GLU A 134 -13.44 14.25 10.28
C GLU A 134 -13.65 14.59 11.76
N LYS A 135 -12.61 14.41 12.57
CA LYS A 135 -12.46 15.24 13.76
C LYS A 135 -12.11 16.62 13.19
N GLY A 136 -13.13 17.45 13.07
CA GLY A 136 -13.05 18.80 12.49
C GLY A 136 -12.01 19.70 13.15
#